data_AF-F7VFN4-F1
#
_entry.id   AF-F7VFN4-F1
#
_cell.length_a   1.000
_cell.length_b   1.000
_cell.length_c   1.000
_cell.angle_alpha   90.00
_cell.angle_beta   90.00
_cell.angle_gamma   90.00
#
_symmetry.space_group_name_H-M   'P 1'
#
loop_
_entity.id
_entity.type
_entity.pdbx_description
1 polymer ?
#
loop_
_entity_poly.entity_id
_entity_poly.type
_entity_poly.pdbx_seq_one_letter_code
_entity_poly.pdbx_strand_id
1 'polypeptide(L)'
;MTEMIPYALLSRALGYDIFAAEEENVSVPHTLLLFLLQEYVAHAPFDEASYLTANPDVAAAVARGDFTSGRQHFLQRGYQEEREGHQPAFSEGWYLQQNPDVAIAVQLGDWPSGQAHYQAHGKTEWRSPSPETQPAYARWQSLFSTSAASRNR
;
A
#
# COMPACT_ATOMS: atom_id res chain seq x y z
N MET A 1 15.49 -5.50 18.72
CA MET A 1 15.38 -4.07 19.06
C MET A 1 15.91 -3.30 17.87
N THR A 2 15.03 -2.72 17.07
CA THR A 2 15.46 -1.86 15.96
C THR A 2 15.82 -0.52 16.58
N GLU A 3 17.10 -0.18 16.62
CA GLU A 3 17.50 1.18 16.98
C GLU A 3 16.90 2.13 15.94
N MET A 4 16.01 3.02 16.37
CA MET A 4 15.53 4.08 15.49
C MET A 4 16.71 5.00 15.17
N ILE A 5 16.95 5.27 13.89
CA ILE A 5 17.93 6.29 13.51
C ILE A 5 17.55 7.61 14.19
N PRO A 6 18.48 8.27 14.90
CA PRO A 6 18.21 9.58 15.47
C PRO A 6 17.71 10.54 14.39
N TYR A 7 16.63 11.26 14.68
CA TYR A 7 16.01 12.20 13.72
C TYR A 7 17.03 13.21 13.15
N ALA A 8 17.98 13.66 13.95
CA ALA A 8 19.06 14.56 13.54
C ALA A 8 19.99 13.97 12.46
N LEU A 9 20.17 12.66 12.41
CA LEU A 9 20.94 12.01 11.33
C LEU A 9 20.12 11.91 10.06
N LEU A 10 18.81 11.60 10.19
CA LEU A 10 17.90 11.55 9.04
C LEU A 10 17.74 12.93 8.40
N SER A 11 17.52 13.99 9.17
CA SER A 11 17.39 15.35 8.63
C SER A 11 18.66 15.82 7.92
N ARG A 12 19.84 15.55 8.50
CA ARG A 12 21.14 15.81 7.85
C ARG A 12 21.32 15.04 6.56
N ALA A 13 20.93 13.77 6.51
CA ALA A 13 21.02 12.96 5.29
C ALA A 13 20.08 13.46 4.18
N LEU A 14 18.97 14.07 4.56
CA LEU A 14 17.98 14.67 3.65
C LEU A 14 18.31 16.13 3.27
N GLY A 15 19.37 16.71 3.84
CA GLY A 15 19.75 18.10 3.56
C GLY A 15 18.77 19.16 4.07
N TYR A 16 17.79 18.77 4.91
CA TYR A 16 16.80 19.67 5.48
C TYR A 16 17.26 20.20 6.84
N ASP A 17 17.34 21.52 6.97
CA ASP A 17 17.55 22.18 8.27
C ASP A 17 16.25 22.13 9.07
N ILE A 18 16.31 21.57 10.28
CA ILE A 18 15.17 21.42 11.20
C ILE A 18 14.54 22.76 11.61
N PHE A 19 15.16 23.89 11.30
CA PHE A 19 14.67 25.24 11.55
C PHE A 19 14.27 26.02 10.28
N ALA A 20 14.50 25.49 9.09
CA ALA A 20 14.16 26.15 7.83
C ALA A 20 12.72 25.81 7.41
N ALA A 21 11.77 26.63 7.84
CA ALA A 21 10.33 26.40 7.71
C ALA A 21 9.75 26.56 6.28
N GLU A 22 10.57 26.56 5.22
CA GLU A 22 10.15 27.10 3.91
C GLU A 22 10.14 26.10 2.73
N GLU A 23 10.67 24.88 2.87
CA GLU A 23 10.67 23.92 1.75
C GLU A 23 9.43 23.00 1.76
N GLU A 24 8.56 23.16 0.76
CA GLU A 24 7.35 22.33 0.56
C GLU A 24 7.69 20.87 0.20
N ASN A 25 8.89 20.61 -0.35
CA ASN A 25 9.36 19.29 -0.75
C ASN A 25 10.83 19.09 -0.36
N VAL A 26 11.19 17.87 0.07
CA VAL A 26 12.56 17.48 0.42
C VAL A 26 13.09 16.50 -0.62
N SER A 27 14.31 16.72 -1.12
CA SER A 27 14.98 15.77 -2.01
C SER A 27 15.46 14.56 -1.22
N VAL A 28 14.98 13.36 -1.59
CA VAL A 28 15.37 12.10 -0.94
C VAL A 28 16.31 11.33 -1.86
N PRO A 29 17.53 10.97 -1.43
CA PRO A 29 18.39 10.06 -2.19
C PRO A 29 17.65 8.77 -2.56
N HIS A 30 17.71 8.35 -3.82
CA HIS A 30 16.95 7.19 -4.31
C HIS A 30 17.21 5.92 -3.47
N THR A 31 18.45 5.68 -3.06
CA THR A 31 18.80 4.54 -2.20
C THR A 31 18.17 4.61 -0.81
N LEU A 32 18.03 5.82 -0.24
CA LEU A 32 17.35 6.02 1.03
C LEU A 32 15.84 5.79 0.87
N LEU A 33 15.23 6.27 -0.21
CA LEU A 33 13.82 6.01 -0.49
C LEU A 33 13.54 4.51 -0.62
N LEU A 34 14.36 3.79 -1.40
CA LEU A 34 14.21 2.34 -1.55
C LEU A 34 14.39 1.60 -0.23
N PHE A 35 15.37 1.98 0.58
CA PHE A 35 15.56 1.41 1.91
C PHE A 35 14.33 1.62 2.81
N LEU A 36 13.80 2.85 2.89
CA LEU A 36 12.62 3.15 3.69
C LEU A 36 11.38 2.38 3.23
N LEU A 37 11.19 2.25 1.91
CA LEU A 37 10.11 1.44 1.33
C LEU A 37 10.29 -0.05 1.64
N GLN A 38 11.50 -0.58 1.50
CA GLN A 38 11.79 -1.98 1.84
C GLN A 38 11.57 -2.27 3.32
N GLU A 39 12.01 -1.37 4.22
CA GLU A 39 11.76 -1.50 5.65
C GLU A 39 10.26 -1.44 5.99
N TYR A 40 9.52 -0.53 5.35
CA TYR A 40 8.07 -0.45 5.47
C TYR A 40 7.39 -1.77 5.07
N VAL A 41 7.74 -2.31 3.89
CA VAL A 41 7.19 -3.58 3.39
C VAL A 41 7.62 -4.76 4.27
N ALA A 42 8.85 -4.76 4.79
CA ALA A 42 9.36 -5.78 5.69
C ALA A 42 8.58 -5.88 7.02
N HIS A 43 7.95 -4.79 7.44
CA HIS A 43 7.16 -4.74 8.68
C HIS A 43 5.65 -4.72 8.41
N ALA A 44 5.22 -4.78 7.15
CA ALA A 44 3.82 -4.91 6.79
C ALA A 44 3.27 -6.28 7.22
N PRO A 45 1.97 -6.37 7.59
CA PRO A 45 1.31 -7.64 7.80
C PRO A 45 1.46 -8.57 6.59
N PHE A 46 1.71 -9.84 6.85
CA PHE A 46 1.91 -10.84 5.80
C PHE A 46 1.33 -12.18 6.23
N ASP A 47 0.53 -12.79 5.36
CA ASP A 47 -0.07 -14.11 5.56
C ASP A 47 0.45 -15.08 4.49
N GLU A 48 1.38 -15.96 4.88
CA GLU A 48 2.05 -16.89 3.97
C GLU A 48 1.08 -17.82 3.26
N ALA A 49 0.13 -18.40 3.98
CA ALA A 49 -0.80 -19.38 3.42
C ALA A 49 -1.73 -18.73 2.39
N SER A 50 -2.29 -17.57 2.72
CA SER A 50 -3.16 -16.80 1.84
C SER A 50 -2.39 -16.29 0.63
N TYR A 51 -1.14 -15.82 0.83
CA TYR A 51 -0.29 -15.35 -0.27
C TYR A 51 0.01 -16.46 -1.26
N LEU A 52 0.43 -17.65 -0.81
CA LEU A 52 0.72 -18.77 -1.71
C LEU A 52 -0.53 -19.32 -2.38
N THR A 53 -1.68 -19.29 -1.70
CA THR A 53 -2.98 -19.68 -2.29
C THR A 53 -3.39 -18.72 -3.40
N ALA A 54 -3.21 -17.42 -3.20
CA ALA A 54 -3.53 -16.39 -4.19
C ALA A 54 -2.50 -16.32 -5.34
N ASN A 55 -1.29 -16.85 -5.14
CA ASN A 55 -0.18 -16.77 -6.09
C ASN A 55 0.40 -18.16 -6.39
N PRO A 56 -0.29 -18.99 -7.21
CA PRO A 56 0.15 -20.36 -7.51
C PRO A 56 1.53 -20.44 -8.18
N ASP A 57 1.91 -19.41 -8.94
CA ASP A 57 3.24 -19.30 -9.56
C ASP A 57 4.34 -19.16 -8.51
N VAL A 58 4.09 -18.41 -7.44
CA VAL A 58 5.01 -18.26 -6.31
C VAL A 58 5.04 -19.53 -5.47
N ALA A 59 3.91 -20.18 -5.23
CA ALA A 59 3.86 -21.48 -4.56
C ALA A 59 4.72 -22.52 -5.29
N ALA A 60 4.65 -22.56 -6.62
CA ALA A 60 5.51 -23.41 -7.44
C ALA A 60 6.99 -23.02 -7.34
N ALA A 61 7.33 -21.73 -7.34
CA ALA A 61 8.70 -21.25 -7.19
C ALA A 61 9.30 -21.61 -5.83
N VAL A 62 8.52 -21.50 -4.75
CA VAL A 62 8.92 -21.95 -3.40
C VAL A 62 9.15 -23.45 -3.38
N ALA A 63 8.24 -24.25 -3.97
CA ALA A 63 8.39 -25.70 -4.03
C ALA A 63 9.64 -26.16 -4.81
N ARG A 64 10.10 -25.38 -5.80
CA ARG A 64 11.35 -25.62 -6.54
C ARG A 64 12.60 -25.15 -5.79
N GLY A 65 12.45 -24.38 -4.72
CA GLY A 65 13.56 -23.78 -3.97
C GLY A 65 14.10 -22.48 -4.57
N ASP A 66 13.40 -21.88 -5.54
CA ASP A 66 13.76 -20.56 -6.08
C ASP A 66 13.61 -19.45 -5.01
N PHE A 67 12.68 -19.67 -4.08
CA PHE A 67 12.48 -18.87 -2.87
C PHE A 67 12.31 -19.79 -1.65
N THR A 68 12.77 -19.35 -0.48
CA THR A 68 12.61 -20.05 0.81
C THR A 68 11.20 -19.90 1.37
N SER A 69 10.46 -18.87 0.96
CA SER A 69 9.06 -18.64 1.33
C SER A 69 8.38 -17.63 0.39
N GLY A 70 7.05 -17.61 0.41
CA GLY A 70 6.23 -16.56 -0.18
C GLY A 70 6.56 -15.19 0.41
N ARG A 71 6.89 -15.11 1.72
CA ARG A 71 7.39 -13.87 2.32
C ARG A 71 8.68 -13.39 1.68
N GLN A 72 9.63 -14.28 1.42
CA GLN A 72 10.86 -13.90 0.71
C GLN A 72 10.55 -13.34 -0.68
N HIS A 73 9.67 -14.02 -1.43
CA HIS A 73 9.22 -13.53 -2.73
C HIS A 73 8.56 -12.15 -2.61
N PHE A 74 7.66 -11.95 -1.65
CA PHE A 74 6.95 -10.70 -1.44
C PHE A 74 7.89 -9.51 -1.19
N LEU A 75 8.88 -9.71 -0.32
CA LEU A 75 9.88 -8.68 0.01
C LEU A 75 10.79 -8.33 -1.17
N GLN A 76 11.14 -9.31 -1.99
CA GLN A 76 12.07 -9.10 -3.10
C GLN A 76 11.39 -8.60 -4.38
N ARG A 77 10.14 -9.02 -4.61
CA ARG A 77 9.43 -8.80 -5.88
C ARG A 77 7.95 -8.52 -5.71
N GLY A 78 7.27 -9.30 -4.88
CA GLY A 78 5.81 -9.31 -4.85
C GLY A 78 5.17 -7.95 -4.56
N TYR A 79 5.74 -7.12 -3.69
CA TYR A 79 5.23 -5.76 -3.47
C TYR A 79 5.33 -4.87 -4.72
N GLN A 80 6.44 -4.96 -5.47
CA GLN A 80 6.64 -4.21 -6.71
C GLN A 80 5.77 -4.74 -7.86
N GLU A 81 5.39 -6.01 -7.78
CA GLU A 81 4.42 -6.65 -8.68
C GLU A 81 2.97 -6.37 -8.25
N GLU A 82 2.75 -5.43 -7.33
CA GLU A 82 1.43 -5.03 -6.79
C GLU A 82 0.66 -6.17 -6.09
N ARG A 83 1.32 -7.29 -5.77
CA ARG A 83 0.72 -8.42 -5.06
C ARG A 83 0.44 -8.04 -3.61
N GLU A 84 -0.57 -8.67 -3.02
CA GLU A 84 -0.99 -8.37 -1.66
C GLU A 84 -0.45 -9.41 -0.68
N GLY A 85 0.46 -9.00 0.19
CA GLY A 85 0.98 -9.86 1.25
C GLY A 85 -0.06 -10.24 2.32
N HIS A 86 -1.10 -9.42 2.46
CA HIS A 86 -2.22 -9.64 3.36
C HIS A 86 -3.47 -8.91 2.82
N GLN A 87 -4.62 -9.59 2.86
CA GLN A 87 -5.90 -8.98 2.49
C GLN A 87 -6.39 -8.10 3.64
N PRO A 88 -6.69 -6.81 3.41
CA PRO A 88 -7.29 -5.98 4.45
C PRO A 88 -8.66 -6.52 4.85
N ALA A 89 -9.09 -6.24 6.08
CA ALA A 89 -10.48 -6.46 6.46
C ALA A 89 -11.40 -5.69 5.49
N PHE A 90 -12.46 -6.36 5.03
CA PHE A 90 -13.40 -5.79 4.07
C PHE A 90 -14.81 -5.77 4.67
N SER A 91 -15.49 -4.62 4.57
CA SER A 91 -16.85 -4.44 5.07
C SER A 91 -17.81 -4.20 3.91
N GLU A 92 -18.45 -5.25 3.42
CA GLU A 92 -19.35 -5.19 2.25
C GLU A 92 -20.43 -4.11 2.38
N GLY A 93 -21.20 -4.14 3.47
CA GLY A 93 -22.30 -3.19 3.67
C GLY A 93 -21.81 -1.74 3.75
N TRP A 94 -20.68 -1.51 4.42
CA TRP A 94 -20.11 -0.17 4.51
C TRP A 94 -19.53 0.29 3.17
N TYR A 95 -18.81 -0.59 2.47
CA TYR A 95 -18.20 -0.30 1.18
C TYR A 95 -19.26 0.09 0.15
N LEU A 96 -20.35 -0.69 0.04
CA LEU A 96 -21.46 -0.37 -0.87
C LEU A 96 -22.19 0.92 -0.45
N GLN A 97 -22.28 1.21 0.85
CA GLN A 97 -22.85 2.48 1.32
C GLN A 97 -21.99 3.69 0.92
N GLN A 98 -20.66 3.57 1.00
CA GLN A 98 -19.74 4.64 0.59
C GLN A 98 -19.59 4.76 -0.93
N ASN A 99 -19.93 3.72 -1.68
CA ASN A 99 -19.76 3.63 -3.13
C ASN A 99 -21.09 3.28 -3.81
N PRO A 100 -22.04 4.24 -3.93
CA PRO A 100 -23.36 3.98 -4.49
C PRO A 100 -23.34 3.47 -5.94
N ASP A 101 -22.33 3.87 -6.71
CA ASP A 101 -22.08 3.37 -8.07
C ASP A 101 -21.81 1.86 -8.08
N VAL A 102 -20.98 1.37 -7.15
CA VAL A 102 -20.70 -0.06 -7.01
C VAL A 102 -21.92 -0.81 -6.46
N ALA A 103 -22.66 -0.20 -5.52
CA ALA A 103 -23.90 -0.80 -5.00
C ALA A 103 -24.92 -1.06 -6.12
N ILE A 104 -25.07 -0.11 -7.04
CA ILE A 104 -25.94 -0.27 -8.22
C ILE A 104 -25.40 -1.38 -9.12
N ALA A 105 -24.10 -1.39 -9.43
CA ALA A 105 -23.51 -2.41 -10.29
C ALA A 105 -23.66 -3.83 -9.71
N VAL A 106 -23.54 -3.99 -8.39
CA VAL A 106 -23.80 -5.28 -7.70
C VAL A 106 -25.27 -5.67 -7.80
N GLN A 107 -26.20 -4.73 -7.61
CA GLN A 107 -27.64 -5.00 -7.76
C GLN A 107 -28.05 -5.40 -9.18
N LEU A 108 -27.38 -4.84 -10.18
CA LEU A 108 -27.58 -5.18 -11.60
C LEU A 108 -26.89 -6.49 -12.00
N GLY A 109 -26.02 -7.03 -11.16
CA GLY A 109 -25.27 -8.26 -11.41
C GLY A 109 -23.98 -8.07 -12.23
N ASP A 110 -23.55 -6.84 -12.46
CA ASP A 110 -22.30 -6.52 -13.14
C ASP A 110 -21.07 -6.88 -12.29
N TRP A 111 -21.22 -6.80 -10.96
CA TRP A 111 -20.24 -7.27 -9.98
C TRP A 111 -20.88 -8.31 -9.04
N PRO A 112 -20.18 -9.41 -8.71
CA PRO A 112 -20.71 -10.41 -7.79
C PRO A 112 -20.76 -9.91 -6.34
N SER A 113 -19.91 -8.93 -5.98
CA SER A 113 -19.89 -8.26 -4.68
C SER A 113 -19.07 -6.97 -4.73
N GLY A 114 -19.23 -6.12 -3.73
CA GLY A 114 -18.37 -4.97 -3.48
C GLY A 114 -16.92 -5.39 -3.25
N GLN A 115 -16.68 -6.53 -2.57
CA GLN A 115 -15.33 -7.07 -2.40
C GLN A 115 -14.65 -7.39 -3.73
N ALA A 116 -15.38 -8.02 -4.66
CA ALA A 116 -14.84 -8.33 -5.98
C ALA A 116 -14.50 -7.06 -6.77
N HIS A 117 -15.35 -6.05 -6.71
CA HIS A 117 -15.05 -4.73 -7.28
C HIS A 117 -13.82 -4.11 -6.61
N TYR A 118 -13.72 -4.15 -5.29
CA TYR A 118 -12.60 -3.56 -4.55
C TYR A 118 -11.25 -4.18 -4.96
N GLN A 119 -11.21 -5.51 -5.07
CA GLN A 119 -10.02 -6.24 -5.50
C GLN A 119 -9.63 -5.92 -6.95
N ALA A 120 -10.62 -5.74 -7.84
CA ALA A 120 -10.36 -5.45 -9.25
C ALA A 120 -10.01 -3.98 -9.53
N HIS A 121 -10.66 -3.05 -8.83
CA HIS A 121 -10.60 -1.61 -9.12
C HIS A 121 -10.50 -0.73 -7.88
N GLY A 122 -11.29 -1.02 -6.84
CA GLY A 122 -11.46 -0.09 -5.72
C GLY A 122 -10.15 0.28 -5.02
N LYS A 123 -9.21 -0.65 -4.89
CA LYS A 123 -7.87 -0.38 -4.34
C LYS A 123 -7.12 0.70 -5.14
N THR A 124 -7.06 0.56 -6.46
CA THR A 124 -6.35 1.50 -7.36
C THR A 124 -7.10 2.82 -7.53
N GLU A 125 -8.41 2.83 -7.25
CA GLU A 125 -9.25 4.03 -7.23
C GLU A 125 -9.21 4.77 -5.89
N TRP A 126 -8.36 4.36 -4.95
CA TRP A 126 -8.29 4.92 -3.59
C TRP A 126 -9.59 4.79 -2.79
N ARG A 127 -10.41 3.77 -3.05
CA ARG A 127 -11.63 3.50 -2.27
C ARG A 127 -11.26 2.64 -1.06
N SER A 128 -11.53 3.12 0.15
CA SER A 128 -11.25 2.35 1.36
C SER A 128 -12.12 1.09 1.41
N PRO A 129 -11.59 -0.08 1.83
CA PRO A 129 -12.37 -1.33 1.96
C PRO A 129 -13.23 -1.39 3.23
N SER A 130 -12.93 -0.58 4.24
CA SER A 130 -13.60 -0.62 5.53
C SER A 130 -13.57 0.73 6.27
N PRO A 131 -14.42 0.93 7.29
CA PRO A 131 -14.36 2.12 8.13
C PRO A 131 -13.04 2.24 8.90
N GLU A 132 -12.42 1.11 9.26
CA GLU A 132 -11.15 1.09 10.01
C GLU A 132 -9.98 1.61 9.16
N THR A 133 -9.97 1.35 7.85
CA THR A 133 -8.93 1.84 6.94
C THR A 133 -9.20 3.24 6.40
N GLN A 134 -10.44 3.75 6.52
CA GLN A 134 -10.84 5.04 5.95
C GLN A 134 -9.96 6.22 6.37
N PRO A 135 -9.53 6.37 7.65
CA PRO A 135 -8.65 7.47 8.03
C PRO A 135 -7.29 7.45 7.30
N ALA A 136 -6.73 6.25 7.08
CA ALA A 136 -5.46 6.10 6.37
C ALA A 136 -5.60 6.45 4.89
N TYR A 137 -6.68 5.97 4.24
CA TYR A 137 -6.98 6.31 2.84
C TYR A 137 -7.17 7.81 2.63
N ALA A 138 -7.96 8.46 3.50
CA ALA A 138 -8.20 9.91 3.42
C ALA A 138 -6.89 10.70 3.57
N ARG A 139 -5.98 10.28 4.45
CA ARG A 139 -4.67 10.90 4.61
C ARG A 139 -3.80 10.76 3.36
N TRP A 140 -3.76 9.58 2.75
CA TRP A 140 -3.01 9.39 1.51
C TRP A 140 -3.59 10.24 0.37
N GLN A 141 -4.91 10.19 0.19
CA GLN A 141 -5.60 11.02 -0.81
C GLN A 141 -5.30 12.51 -0.63
N SER A 142 -5.28 13.02 0.60
CA SER A 142 -4.96 14.43 0.84
C SER A 142 -3.52 14.76 0.45
N LEU A 143 -2.54 13.92 0.80
CA LEU A 143 -1.14 14.13 0.45
C LEU A 143 -0.92 14.18 -1.07
N PHE A 144 -1.56 13.29 -1.81
CA PHE A 144 -1.45 13.24 -3.27
C PHE A 144 -2.28 14.32 -3.99
N SER A 145 -3.38 14.78 -3.39
CA SER A 145 -4.20 15.86 -3.95
C SER A 145 -3.54 17.24 -3.80
N THR A 146 -2.87 17.50 -2.68
CA THR A 146 -2.16 18.78 -2.46
C THR A 146 -0.94 18.93 -3.39
N SER A 147 -0.24 17.82 -3.69
CA SER A 147 0.91 17.79 -4.62
C SER A 147 0.56 18.08 -6.09
N ALA A 148 -0.72 17.98 -6.48
CA ALA A 148 -1.16 18.30 -7.84
C ALA A 148 -1.46 19.80 -8.02
N ALA A 149 -1.85 20.51 -6.95
CA ALA A 149 -2.25 21.92 -7.02
C ALA A 149 -1.07 22.91 -7.19
N SER A 150 0.16 22.51 -6.84
CA SER A 150 1.37 23.35 -7.00
C SER A 150 2.02 23.27 -8.38
N ARG A 151 1.60 22.35 -9.26
CA ARG A 151 2.18 22.17 -10.61
C ARG A 151 1.62 23.08 -11.70
N ASN A 152 0.63 23.92 -11.39
CA ASN A 152 -0.05 24.83 -12.34
C ASN A 152 0.14 26.33 -12.02
N ARG A 153 1.27 26.73 -11.44
CA ARG A 153 1.64 28.15 -11.29
C ARG A 153 3.03 28.43 -11.84
#